data_AF-A0A1C6IK46-F1
#
_entry.id   AF-A0A1C6IK46-F1
#
_cell.length_a   1.000
_cell.length_b   1.000
_cell.length_c   1.000
_cell.angle_alpha   90.00
_cell.angle_beta   90.00
_cell.angle_gamma   90.00
#
_symmetry.space_group_name_H-M   'P 1'
#
loop_
_entity.id
_entity.type
_entity.pdbx_description
1 polymer ?
#
loop_
_entity_poly.entity_id
_entity_poly.type
_entity_poly.pdbx_seq_one_letter_code
_entity_poly.pdbx_strand_id
1 'polypeptide(L)'
;MKKLYKYTGTVSAHCYRRNNPNALPFMELVLSDLHDDDKAPIKIEAVGGLADYINAIEGTDAEERYLTADWYYDSLLYLHRIEIPSTDPWRPAKIIAQHDAIEPTASIFGPSDYIEEPKPGPMDSEQHHAWCVYLSEDEYRYTARKADA
;
A
#
# COMPACT_ATOMS: atom_id res chain seq x y z
N MET A 1 -0.82 5.29 -20.59
CA MET A 1 -1.08 4.46 -19.39
C MET A 1 0.20 3.83 -18.91
N LYS A 2 0.58 4.13 -17.67
CA LYS A 2 1.76 3.58 -17.00
C LYS A 2 1.43 2.21 -16.41
N LYS A 3 2.42 1.45 -15.96
CA LYS A 3 2.25 0.08 -15.48
C LYS A 3 2.73 -0.04 -14.03
N LEU A 4 1.90 -0.65 -13.19
CA LEU A 4 2.24 -1.01 -11.82
C LEU A 4 2.45 -2.52 -11.69
N TYR A 5 3.45 -2.88 -10.90
CA TYR A 5 3.79 -4.21 -10.47
C TYR A 5 3.21 -4.45 -9.08
N LYS A 6 2.82 -5.69 -8.80
CA LYS A 6 2.28 -6.09 -7.51
C LYS A 6 3.29 -6.93 -6.74
N TYR A 7 3.37 -6.72 -5.42
CA TYR A 7 3.97 -7.64 -4.46
C TYR A 7 2.97 -7.88 -3.33
N THR A 8 2.78 -9.13 -2.92
CA THR A 8 1.93 -9.48 -1.78
C THR A 8 2.84 -9.88 -0.63
N GLY A 9 2.65 -9.29 0.55
CA GLY A 9 3.50 -9.57 1.71
C GLY A 9 3.36 -8.52 2.82
N THR A 10 4.33 -8.49 3.72
CA THR A 10 4.40 -7.56 4.86
C THR A 10 5.72 -6.78 4.86
N VAL A 11 5.78 -5.72 5.66
CA VAL A 11 7.01 -4.94 5.87
C VAL A 11 7.96 -5.74 6.75
N SER A 12 9.13 -6.09 6.22
CA SER A 12 10.17 -6.81 6.96
C SER A 12 11.26 -5.90 7.51
N ALA A 13 11.48 -4.77 6.85
CA ALA A 13 12.37 -3.70 7.30
C ALA A 13 11.97 -2.37 6.65
N HIS A 14 12.19 -1.27 7.37
CA HIS A 14 11.95 0.06 6.84
C HIS A 14 12.96 1.07 7.39
N CYS A 15 13.21 2.14 6.64
CA CYS A 15 13.98 3.30 7.10
C CYS A 15 13.26 4.58 6.70
N TYR A 16 12.60 5.21 7.66
CA TYR A 16 11.94 6.50 7.47
C TYR A 16 12.93 7.66 7.59
N ARG A 17 12.80 8.65 6.72
CA ARG A 17 13.58 9.90 6.76
C ARG A 17 12.69 11.09 6.44
N ARG A 18 12.77 12.10 7.30
CA ARG A 18 12.21 13.44 7.08
C ARG A 18 13.19 14.48 7.59
N ASN A 19 13.87 15.16 6.67
CA ASN A 19 14.97 16.06 7.02
C ASN A 19 14.51 17.32 7.76
N ASN A 20 13.28 17.77 7.51
CA ASN A 20 12.61 18.86 8.24
C ASN A 20 11.09 18.76 8.04
N PRO A 21 10.27 19.48 8.83
CA PRO A 21 8.80 19.37 8.76
C PRO A 21 8.18 19.66 7.39
N ASN A 22 8.83 20.47 6.55
CA ASN A 22 8.34 20.85 5.23
C ASN A 22 8.90 19.97 4.10
N ALA A 23 9.83 19.07 4.39
CA ALA A 23 10.35 18.13 3.40
C ALA A 23 9.34 17.00 3.19
N LEU A 24 9.24 16.53 1.94
CA LEU A 24 8.53 15.28 1.66
C LEU A 24 9.23 14.15 2.41
N PRO A 25 8.49 13.37 3.22
CA PRO A 25 9.03 12.18 3.84
C PRO A 25 9.42 11.16 2.77
N PHE A 26 10.42 10.36 3.10
CA PHE A 26 10.94 9.29 2.25
C PHE A 26 11.14 8.05 3.10
N MET A 27 10.80 6.90 2.54
CA MET A 27 10.98 5.61 3.21
C MET A 27 11.55 4.58 2.24
N GLU A 28 12.65 3.95 2.64
CA GLU A 28 13.08 2.69 2.03
C GLU A 28 12.36 1.53 2.72
N LEU A 29 11.78 0.62 1.94
CA LEU A 29 11.01 -0.51 2.40
C LEU A 29 11.61 -1.81 1.88
N VAL A 30 11.65 -2.82 2.73
CA VAL A 30 11.82 -4.21 2.31
C VAL A 30 10.53 -4.95 2.61
N LEU A 31 9.96 -5.55 1.57
CA LEU A 31 8.78 -6.38 1.65
C LEU A 31 9.19 -7.85 1.51
N SER A 32 8.62 -8.70 2.35
CA SER A 32 8.78 -10.15 2.28
C SER A 32 7.45 -10.85 2.47
N ASP A 33 7.30 -12.01 1.87
CA ASP A 33 6.18 -12.92 2.13
C ASP A 33 6.64 -13.98 3.13
N LEU A 34 6.21 -13.87 4.39
CA LEU A 34 6.61 -14.80 5.45
C LEU A 34 5.97 -16.19 5.28
N HIS A 35 5.06 -16.35 4.32
CA HIS A 35 4.38 -17.60 4.03
C HIS A 35 4.90 -18.29 2.76
N ASP A 36 5.81 -17.64 2.03
CA ASP A 36 6.38 -18.15 0.79
C ASP A 36 7.90 -17.87 0.73
N ASP A 37 8.69 -18.83 1.20
CA ASP A 37 10.16 -18.75 1.24
C ASP A 37 10.80 -18.76 -0.17
N ASP A 38 10.08 -19.22 -1.20
CA ASP A 38 10.56 -19.24 -2.59
C ASP A 38 10.40 -17.86 -3.25
N LYS A 39 9.54 -17.00 -2.69
CA LYS A 39 9.30 -15.65 -3.19
C LYS A 39 10.34 -14.67 -2.66
N ALA A 40 11.22 -14.23 -3.55
CA ALA A 40 12.27 -13.27 -3.23
C ALA A 40 11.71 -11.97 -2.60
N PRO A 41 12.30 -11.47 -1.49
CA PRO A 41 12.00 -10.15 -0.96
C PRO A 41 12.26 -9.05 -1.99
N ILE A 42 11.57 -7.93 -1.87
CA ILE A 42 11.76 -6.76 -2.73
C ILE A 42 12.05 -5.52 -1.91
N LYS A 43 12.98 -4.69 -2.41
CA LYS A 43 13.20 -3.34 -1.92
C LYS A 43 12.47 -2.34 -2.80
N ILE A 44 11.63 -1.51 -2.20
CA ILE A 44 10.90 -0.42 -2.87
C ILE A 44 11.04 0.88 -2.05
N GLU A 45 10.61 1.99 -2.64
CA GLU A 45 10.64 3.31 -2.01
C GLU A 45 9.22 3.88 -1.92
N ALA A 46 8.85 4.42 -0.77
CA ALA A 46 7.64 5.22 -0.60
C ALA A 46 8.04 6.68 -0.33
N VAL A 47 7.27 7.62 -0.85
CA VAL A 47 7.51 9.06 -0.67
C VAL A 47 6.20 9.72 -0.25
N GLY A 48 6.29 10.84 0.46
CA GLY A 48 5.12 11.64 0.76
C GLY A 48 4.10 10.94 1.65
N GLY A 49 2.82 11.03 1.27
CA GLY A 49 1.72 10.49 2.07
C GLY A 49 1.85 9.00 2.39
N LEU A 50 2.31 8.18 1.45
CA LEU A 50 2.51 6.74 1.70
C LEU A 50 3.66 6.49 2.69
N ALA A 51 4.74 7.25 2.63
CA ALA A 51 5.83 7.13 3.59
C ALA A 51 5.38 7.52 5.02
N ASP A 52 4.62 8.61 5.16
CA ASP A 52 4.06 9.03 6.44
C ASP A 52 3.06 7.99 6.98
N TYR A 53 2.18 7.44 6.12
CA TYR A 53 1.22 6.41 6.49
C TYR A 53 1.91 5.17 7.06
N ILE A 54 2.89 4.61 6.32
CA ILE A 54 3.59 3.39 6.74
C ILE A 54 4.38 3.63 8.02
N ASN A 55 5.06 4.79 8.15
CA ASN A 55 5.77 5.11 9.38
C ASN A 55 4.84 5.21 10.58
N ALA A 56 3.63 5.76 10.39
CA ALA A 56 2.67 5.91 11.46
C ALA A 56 2.15 4.54 11.93
N ILE A 57 1.72 3.66 11.01
CA ILE A 57 1.20 2.34 11.36
C ILE A 57 2.26 1.39 11.92
N GLU A 58 3.50 1.43 11.41
CA GLU A 58 4.62 0.61 11.95
C GLU A 58 4.98 0.95 13.40
N GLY A 59 4.61 2.16 13.86
CA GLY A 59 4.75 2.61 15.25
C GLY A 59 3.57 2.21 16.16
N THR A 60 2.60 1.45 15.64
CA THR A 60 1.41 1.03 16.40
C THR A 60 1.38 -0.49 16.62
N ASP A 61 0.47 -0.92 17.48
CA ASP A 61 0.14 -2.33 17.69
C ASP A 61 -1.20 -2.71 17.03
N ALA A 62 -1.66 -1.91 16.07
CA ALA A 62 -2.88 -2.19 15.34
C ALA A 62 -2.71 -3.46 14.49
N GLU A 63 -3.76 -4.28 14.41
CA GLU A 63 -3.75 -5.52 13.63
C GLU A 63 -3.37 -5.28 12.17
N GLU A 64 -3.76 -4.13 11.60
CA GLU A 64 -3.47 -3.74 10.23
C GLU A 64 -1.97 -3.84 9.87
N ARG A 65 -1.07 -3.54 10.80
CA ARG A 65 0.38 -3.64 10.61
C ARG A 65 0.83 -5.06 10.26
N TYR A 66 0.16 -6.06 10.84
CA TYR A 66 0.52 -7.47 10.71
C TYR A 66 -0.21 -8.15 9.54
N LEU A 67 -1.16 -7.46 8.90
CA LEU A 67 -1.88 -8.00 7.75
C LEU A 67 -0.97 -8.10 6.52
N THR A 68 -1.10 -9.22 5.80
CA THR A 68 -0.54 -9.33 4.45
C THR A 68 -1.30 -8.36 3.53
N ALA A 69 -0.56 -7.48 2.86
CA ALA A 69 -1.11 -6.47 1.96
C ALA A 69 -0.62 -6.66 0.52
N ASP A 70 -1.36 -6.10 -0.42
CA ASP A 70 -0.96 -5.98 -1.82
C ASP A 70 -0.34 -4.59 -2.07
N TRP A 71 0.94 -4.60 -2.45
CA TRP A 71 1.78 -3.42 -2.64
C TRP A 71 2.00 -3.18 -4.13
N TYR A 72 1.60 -2.00 -4.62
CA TYR A 72 1.66 -1.65 -6.03
C TYR A 72 2.67 -0.54 -6.29
N TYR A 73 3.68 -0.84 -7.09
CA TYR A 73 4.82 0.04 -7.37
C TYR A 73 5.14 0.09 -8.86
N ASP A 74 5.81 1.14 -9.31
CA ASP A 74 6.15 1.33 -10.72
C ASP A 74 7.48 0.67 -11.12
N SER A 75 7.90 0.85 -12.37
CA SER A 75 9.19 0.32 -12.86
C SER A 75 10.43 0.94 -12.22
N LEU A 76 10.28 2.08 -11.53
CA LEU A 76 11.33 2.75 -10.78
C LEU A 76 11.34 2.33 -9.31
N LEU A 77 10.48 1.38 -8.93
CA LEU A 77 10.32 0.87 -7.56
C LEU A 77 9.72 1.89 -6.59
N TYR A 78 9.01 2.91 -7.10
CA TYR A 78 8.22 3.80 -6.25
C TYR A 78 6.85 3.18 -5.97
N LEU A 79 6.45 3.16 -4.71
CA LEU A 79 5.13 2.73 -4.26
C LEU A 79 4.08 3.78 -4.64
N HIS A 80 2.96 3.31 -5.18
CA HIS A 80 1.80 4.14 -5.53
C HIS A 80 0.53 3.74 -4.79
N ARG A 81 0.45 2.48 -4.33
CA ARG A 81 -0.76 2.00 -3.65
C ARG A 81 -0.50 0.81 -2.74
N ILE A 82 -1.22 0.78 -1.62
CA ILE A 82 -1.34 -0.34 -0.68
C ILE A 82 -2.82 -0.75 -0.67
N GLU A 83 -3.10 -2.04 -0.87
CA GLU A 83 -4.43 -2.61 -0.69
C GLU A 83 -4.40 -3.61 0.45
N ILE A 84 -5.23 -3.38 1.47
CA ILE A 84 -5.46 -4.31 2.57
C ILE A 84 -6.60 -5.24 2.16
N PRO A 85 -6.36 -6.56 1.97
CA PRO A 85 -7.40 -7.52 1.61
C PRO A 85 -8.51 -7.57 2.65
N SER A 86 -9.70 -8.01 2.24
CA SER A 86 -10.80 -8.28 3.15
C SER A 86 -11.26 -9.72 3.06
N THR A 87 -12.30 -10.04 3.82
CA THR A 87 -13.07 -11.29 3.70
C THR A 87 -13.79 -11.47 2.35
N ASP A 88 -13.95 -10.40 1.56
CA ASP A 88 -14.41 -10.43 0.16
C ASP A 88 -13.21 -10.22 -0.80
N PRO A 89 -12.82 -11.23 -1.60
CA PRO A 89 -11.69 -11.12 -2.54
C PRO A 89 -11.82 -10.02 -3.59
N TRP A 90 -13.04 -9.55 -3.87
CA TRP A 90 -13.31 -8.54 -4.90
C TRP A 90 -13.38 -7.13 -4.34
N ARG A 91 -13.36 -6.99 -3.01
CA ARG A 91 -13.53 -5.70 -2.33
C ARG A 91 -12.56 -5.59 -1.15
N PRO A 92 -11.44 -4.86 -1.29
CA PRO A 92 -10.49 -4.67 -0.20
C PRO A 92 -11.13 -4.03 1.03
N ALA A 93 -10.51 -4.20 2.18
CA ALA A 93 -10.95 -3.58 3.43
C ALA A 93 -10.54 -2.11 3.46
N LYS A 94 -9.34 -1.82 2.94
CA LYS A 94 -8.78 -0.49 2.87
C LYS A 94 -7.82 -0.36 1.69
N ILE A 95 -7.75 0.82 1.11
CA ILE A 95 -6.79 1.19 0.07
C ILE A 95 -6.17 2.53 0.44
N ILE A 96 -4.85 2.63 0.32
CA ILE A 96 -4.10 3.88 0.47
C ILE A 96 -3.36 4.11 -0.84
N ALA A 97 -3.56 5.25 -1.49
CA ALA A 97 -3.09 5.50 -2.85
C ALA A 97 -2.62 6.94 -3.10
N GLN A 98 -1.74 7.09 -4.09
CA GLN A 98 -1.26 8.36 -4.65
C GLN A 98 -1.24 8.25 -6.19
N HIS A 99 -1.55 9.33 -6.92
CA HIS A 99 -1.47 9.31 -8.39
C HIS A 99 -0.01 9.48 -8.82
N ASP A 100 0.69 10.42 -8.19
CA ASP A 100 2.12 10.58 -8.31
C ASP A 100 2.83 10.16 -7.02
N ALA A 101 3.93 9.42 -7.16
CA ALA A 101 4.69 8.90 -6.03
C ALA A 101 5.15 9.98 -5.04
N ILE A 102 5.29 11.24 -5.49
CA ILE A 102 5.81 12.36 -4.69
C ILE A 102 4.71 13.23 -4.06
N GLU A 103 3.45 12.78 -4.06
CA GLU A 103 2.35 13.53 -3.46
C GLU A 103 2.56 13.74 -1.95
N PRO A 104 2.32 14.94 -1.40
CA PRO A 104 2.50 15.18 0.04
C PRO A 104 1.58 14.36 0.94
N THR A 105 0.42 13.96 0.43
CA THR A 105 -0.62 13.22 1.15
C THR A 105 -1.05 12.00 0.34
N ALA A 106 -1.61 10.99 1.01
CA ALA A 106 -2.20 9.84 0.35
C ALA A 106 -3.72 9.87 0.56
N SER A 107 -4.45 9.41 -0.45
CA SER A 107 -5.89 9.18 -0.35
C SER A 107 -6.14 7.84 0.32
N ILE A 108 -7.05 7.82 1.29
CA ILE A 108 -7.46 6.61 2.02
C ILE A 108 -8.91 6.30 1.65
N PHE A 109 -9.17 5.05 1.27
CA PHE A 109 -10.49 4.50 0.98
C PHE A 109 -10.74 3.32 1.90
N GLY A 110 -11.89 3.27 2.56
CA GLY A 110 -12.14 2.36 3.68
C GLY A 110 -12.15 3.12 5.01
N PRO A 111 -12.03 2.42 6.15
CA PRO A 111 -12.00 3.04 7.47
C PRO A 111 -10.88 4.08 7.61
N SER A 112 -11.17 5.23 8.24
CA SER A 112 -10.15 6.26 8.49
C SER A 112 -9.13 5.83 9.55
N ASP A 113 -9.59 5.08 10.56
CA ASP A 113 -8.76 4.52 11.62
C ASP A 113 -8.12 3.19 11.18
N TYR A 114 -7.04 2.77 11.85
CA TYR A 114 -6.39 1.49 11.57
C TYR A 114 -7.33 0.31 11.83
N ILE A 115 -7.18 -0.75 11.03
CA ILE A 115 -7.92 -2.00 11.20
C ILE A 115 -7.40 -2.72 12.45
N GLU A 116 -8.32 -3.06 13.36
CA GLU A 116 -8.05 -3.78 14.62
C GLU A 116 -8.49 -5.24 14.57
N GLU A 117 -8.84 -5.74 13.39
CA GLU A 117 -9.30 -7.12 13.19
C GLU A 117 -8.36 -7.86 12.23
N PRO A 118 -7.97 -9.11 12.55
CA PRO A 118 -7.07 -9.89 11.68
C PRO A 118 -7.75 -10.35 10.38
N LYS A 119 -9.07 -10.23 10.28
CA LYS A 119 -9.88 -10.59 9.10
C LYS A 119 -10.92 -9.50 8.84
N PRO A 120 -10.51 -8.35 8.30
CA PRO A 120 -11.41 -7.22 8.17
C PRO A 120 -12.54 -7.48 7.17
N GLY A 121 -13.67 -6.85 7.44
CA GLY A 121 -14.77 -6.73 6.47
C GLY A 121 -14.37 -5.87 5.27
N PRO A 122 -15.06 -6.01 4.13
CA PRO A 122 -14.81 -5.18 2.96
C PRO A 122 -15.25 -3.73 3.21
N MET A 123 -14.66 -2.79 2.47
CA MET A 123 -15.13 -1.40 2.45
C MET A 123 -16.61 -1.32 2.04
N ASP A 124 -17.32 -0.30 2.53
CA ASP A 124 -18.71 -0.09 2.16
C ASP A 124 -18.85 0.37 0.70
N SER A 125 -20.10 0.52 0.23
CA SER A 125 -20.36 0.86 -1.17
C SER A 125 -19.96 2.29 -1.54
N GLU A 126 -19.98 3.23 -0.59
CA GLU A 126 -19.58 4.62 -0.81
C GLU A 126 -18.06 4.74 -0.88
N GLN A 127 -17.36 4.11 0.05
CA GLN A 127 -15.90 3.99 0.06
C GLN A 127 -15.38 3.32 -1.21
N HIS A 128 -16.02 2.21 -1.62
CA HIS A 128 -15.68 1.53 -2.87
C HIS A 128 -15.96 2.40 -4.11
N HIS A 129 -17.05 3.16 -4.11
CA HIS A 129 -17.34 4.07 -5.21
C HIS A 129 -16.30 5.19 -5.30
N ALA A 130 -15.91 5.80 -4.18
CA ALA A 130 -14.86 6.81 -4.13
C ALA A 130 -13.53 6.28 -4.69
N TRP A 131 -13.19 5.03 -4.36
CA TRP A 131 -12.04 4.36 -4.94
C TRP A 131 -12.16 4.17 -6.47
N CYS A 132 -13.33 3.77 -6.98
CA CYS A 132 -13.55 3.65 -8.42
C CYS A 132 -13.41 5.00 -9.15
N VAL A 133 -13.87 6.10 -8.54
CA VAL A 133 -13.71 7.45 -9.10
C VAL A 133 -12.23 7.81 -9.17
N TYR A 134 -11.48 7.61 -8.08
CA TYR A 134 -10.05 7.82 -8.04
C TYR A 134 -9.31 7.04 -9.14
N LEU A 135 -9.60 5.75 -9.28
CA LEU A 135 -9.01 4.90 -10.34
C LEU A 135 -9.32 5.41 -11.76
N SER A 136 -10.48 6.03 -11.97
CA SER A 136 -10.86 6.52 -13.29
C SER A 136 -10.05 7.73 -13.76
N GLU A 137 -9.46 8.46 -12.81
CA GLU A 137 -8.56 9.59 -13.04
C GLU A 137 -7.11 9.13 -13.19
N ASP A 138 -6.82 7.87 -12.85
CA ASP A 138 -5.47 7.33 -12.82
C ASP A 138 -4.99 6.81 -14.19
N GLU A 139 -3.70 7.01 -14.49
CA GLU A 139 -3.10 6.55 -15.74
C GLU A 139 -2.53 5.12 -15.65
N TYR A 140 -2.49 4.49 -14.47
CA TYR A 140 -1.84 3.20 -14.30
C TYR A 140 -2.72 1.98 -14.62
N ARG A 141 -2.08 0.91 -15.10
CA ARG A 141 -2.65 -0.45 -15.17
C ARG A 141 -1.84 -1.41 -14.32
N TYR A 142 -2.52 -2.32 -13.64
CA TYR A 142 -1.89 -3.32 -12.78
C TYR A 142 -1.57 -4.61 -13.54
N THR A 143 -0.41 -5.21 -13.24
CA THR A 143 -0.09 -6.57 -13.66
C THR A 143 0.55 -7.36 -12.53
N ALA A 144 0.09 -8.59 -12.33
CA ALA A 144 0.80 -9.55 -11.50
C ALA A 144 2.16 -9.90 -12.14
N ARG A 145 3.20 -10.07 -11.30
CA ARG A 145 4.48 -10.62 -11.75
C ARG A 145 4.22 -12.09 -12.12
N LYS A 146 4.84 -12.58 -13.20
CA LYS A 146 4.64 -13.94 -13.74
C LYS A 146 5.01 -15.11 -12.79
N ALA A 147 5.43 -14.83 -11.56
CA ALA A 147 5.73 -15.87 -10.58
C ALA A 147 4.46 -16.47 -9.94
N ASP A 148 3.31 -15.81 -10.07
CA ASP A 148 2.07 -16.18 -9.37
C ASP A 148 1.01 -16.81 -10.30
N ALA A 149 1.42 -17.58 -11.32
CA ALA A 149 0.51 -18.24 -12.27
C ALA A 149 0.84 -19.72 -12.48
#